data_AF-A0A971QPA7-F1
#
_entry.id   AF-A0A971QPA7-F1
#
_cell.length_a   1.000
_cell.length_b   1.000
_cell.length_c   1.000
_cell.angle_alpha   90.00
_cell.angle_beta   90.00
_cell.angle_gamma   90.00
#
_symmetry.space_group_name_H-M   'P 1'
#
loop_
_entity.id
_entity.type
_entity.pdbx_description
1 polymer ?
#
loop_
_entity_poly.entity_id
_entity_poly.type
_entity_poly.pdbx_seq_one_letter_code
_entity_poly.pdbx_strand_id
1 'polypeptide(L)'
;MEKATCIECPRDFRIGPEGCLSFPDIFADVERWYEVDAEYTDLDGHRKKVHGKGLLARAIQHELDHLNGVLLVDRMSPVKKVTLGGKLKRLVKQNKKAL
;
A
#
# COMPACT_ATOMS: atom_id res chain seq x y z
N MET A 1 9.12 3.03 9.43
CA MET A 1 8.26 1.88 9.79
C MET A 1 9.00 0.64 9.39
N GLU A 2 9.32 -0.24 10.34
CA GLU A 2 10.28 -1.33 10.09
C GLU A 2 9.58 -2.68 10.02
N LYS A 3 8.42 -2.79 10.66
CA LYS A 3 7.65 -4.03 10.74
C LYS A 3 6.18 -3.69 10.99
N ALA A 4 5.27 -4.35 10.28
CA ALA A 4 3.87 -4.42 10.68
C ALA A 4 3.47 -5.90 10.75
N THR A 5 2.84 -6.28 11.84
CA THR A 5 2.35 -7.64 12.08
C THR A 5 0.86 -7.61 12.38
N CYS A 6 0.15 -8.62 11.89
CA CYS A 6 -1.23 -8.86 12.30
C CYS A 6 -1.24 -9.34 13.77
N ILE A 7 -2.16 -8.83 14.57
CA ILE A 7 -2.36 -9.22 15.97
C ILE A 7 -3.71 -9.88 15.98
N GLU A 8 -3.68 -11.19 16.17
CA GLU A 8 -4.86 -11.97 16.52
C GLU A 8 -6.08 -11.80 15.60
N CYS A 9 -5.96 -12.13 14.31
CA CYS A 9 -6.98 -12.97 13.67
C CYS A 9 -6.57 -13.40 12.25
N PRO A 10 -6.60 -14.69 11.93
CA PRO A 10 -6.23 -15.18 10.60
C PRO A 10 -7.24 -14.87 9.48
N ARG A 11 -8.32 -14.08 9.69
CA ARG A 11 -9.46 -14.01 8.74
C ARG A 11 -10.22 -12.68 8.56
N ASP A 12 -9.93 -11.58 9.28
CA ASP A 12 -10.62 -10.30 9.00
C ASP A 12 -9.84 -9.47 7.97
N PHE A 13 -9.86 -9.96 6.74
CA PHE A 13 -9.43 -9.20 5.57
C PHE A 13 -10.58 -8.34 5.06
N ARG A 14 -10.25 -7.10 4.68
CA ARG A 14 -11.19 -6.20 4.02
C ARG A 14 -10.66 -5.83 2.65
N ILE A 15 -11.46 -6.14 1.64
CA ILE A 15 -11.30 -5.61 0.29
C ILE A 15 -11.88 -4.19 0.30
N GLY A 16 -11.12 -3.24 -0.23
CA GLY A 16 -11.58 -1.87 -0.36
C GLY A 16 -10.68 -1.05 -1.28
N PRO A 17 -11.16 0.14 -1.69
CA PRO A 17 -10.47 0.97 -2.66
C PRO A 17 -9.19 1.55 -2.08
N GLU A 18 -8.13 1.54 -2.88
CA GLU A 18 -6.82 2.08 -2.55
C GLU A 18 -6.30 2.87 -3.76
N GLY A 19 -5.68 4.01 -3.48
CA GLY A 19 -4.97 4.83 -4.45
C GLY A 19 -3.53 5.04 -3.99
N CYS A 20 -2.69 5.56 -4.87
CA CYS A 20 -1.28 5.84 -4.55
C CYS A 20 -0.85 7.12 -5.28
N LEU A 21 -0.15 8.02 -4.58
CA LEU A 21 0.34 9.26 -5.19
C LEU A 21 1.41 9.01 -6.28
N SER A 22 2.12 7.87 -6.22
CA SER A 22 3.02 7.44 -7.29
C SER A 22 2.29 7.04 -8.59
N PHE A 23 0.97 6.81 -8.51
CA PHE A 23 0.11 6.45 -9.63
C PHE A 23 -1.14 7.34 -9.67
N PRO A 24 -1.02 8.60 -10.08
CA PRO A 24 -2.15 9.51 -10.18
C PRO A 24 -3.32 8.92 -10.97
N ASP A 25 -4.55 9.14 -10.49
CA ASP A 25 -5.80 8.68 -11.09
C ASP A 25 -5.96 7.15 -11.25
N ILE A 26 -5.15 6.37 -10.54
CA ILE A 26 -5.24 4.92 -10.50
C ILE A 26 -5.74 4.47 -9.13
N PHE A 27 -6.87 3.76 -9.16
CA PHE A 27 -7.49 3.15 -8.00
C PHE A 27 -7.71 1.66 -8.24
N ALA A 28 -7.53 0.86 -7.19
CA ALA A 28 -7.84 -0.57 -7.21
C ALA A 28 -8.34 -1.04 -5.86
N ASP A 29 -9.17 -2.07 -5.89
CA ASP A 29 -9.56 -2.78 -4.67
C ASP A 29 -8.41 -3.69 -4.23
N VAL A 30 -7.96 -3.52 -2.99
CA VAL A 30 -6.85 -4.26 -2.40
C VAL A 30 -7.31 -4.92 -1.10
N GLU A 31 -6.99 -6.19 -0.95
CA GLU A 31 -7.18 -6.94 0.28
C GLU A 31 -6.11 -6.54 1.31
N ARG A 32 -6.55 -6.12 2.50
CA ARG A 32 -5.69 -5.74 3.62
C ARG A 32 -6.22 -6.33 4.90
N TRP A 33 -5.34 -6.55 5.87
CA TRP A 33 -5.76 -6.82 7.24
C TRP A 33 -6.53 -5.62 7.78
N TYR A 34 -7.65 -5.85 8.46
CA TYR A 34 -8.43 -4.77 9.06
C TYR A 34 -7.72 -4.12 10.25
N GLU A 35 -6.82 -4.84 10.90
CA GLU A 35 -6.14 -4.46 12.14
C GLU A 35 -4.68 -4.94 12.13
N VAL A 36 -3.75 -4.09 12.54
CA VAL A 36 -2.29 -4.37 12.59
C VAL A 36 -1.64 -3.63 13.76
N ASP A 37 -0.55 -4.16 14.31
CA ASP A 37 0.42 -3.37 15.09
C ASP A 37 1.64 -3.21 14.22
N ALA A 38 2.14 -2.00 14.19
CA ALA A 38 3.39 -1.68 13.56
C ALA A 38 4.39 -1.15 14.57
N GLU A 39 5.65 -1.47 14.33
CA GLU A 39 6.80 -0.88 15.01
C GLU A 39 7.51 0.06 14.06
N TYR A 40 7.83 1.25 14.56
CA TYR A 40 8.54 2.26 13.80
C TYR A 40 9.48 3.03 14.72
N THR A 41 10.51 3.60 14.11
CA THR A 41 11.42 4.54 14.74
C THR A 41 10.92 5.95 14.42
N ASP A 42 10.73 6.78 15.45
CA ASP A 42 10.35 8.18 15.27
C ASP A 42 11.54 9.03 14.79
N LEU A 43 11.31 10.33 14.55
CA LEU A 43 12.33 11.23 14.05
C LEU A 43 13.48 11.45 15.05
N ASP A 44 13.26 11.16 16.33
CA ASP A 44 14.24 11.28 17.40
C ASP A 44 15.03 9.97 17.62
N GLY A 45 14.74 8.92 16.84
CA GLY A 45 15.41 7.63 16.93
C GLY A 45 14.81 6.67 17.97
N HIS A 46 13.66 6.99 18.57
CA HIS A 46 13.03 6.12 19.56
C HIS A 46 12.10 5.11 18.90
N ARG A 47 12.16 3.86 19.36
CA ARG A 47 11.23 2.81 18.94
C ARG A 47 9.85 3.05 19.55
N LYS A 48 8.83 3.06 18.70
CA LYS A 48 7.43 3.20 19.04
C LYS A 48 6.62 2.04 18.47
N LYS A 49 5.47 1.77 19.11
CA LYS A 49 4.46 0.84 18.61
C LYS A 49 3.20 1.63 18.31
N VAL A 50 2.49 1.24 17.26
CA VAL A 50 1.18 1.79 16.91
C VAL A 50 0.22 0.67 16.59
N HIS A 51 -0.97 0.76 17.18
CA HIS A 51 -2.09 -0.09 16.87
C HIS A 51 -2.99 0.61 15.84
N GLY A 52 -3.16 0.01 14.67
CA GLY A 52 -3.95 0.55 13.57
C GLY A 52 -5.19 -0.29 13.29
N LYS A 53 -6.32 0.37 13.03
CA LYS A 53 -7.59 -0.23 12.59
C LYS A 53 -8.14 0.47 11.36
N GLY A 54 -8.89 -0.25 10.53
CA GLY A 54 -9.59 0.29 9.37
C GLY A 54 -8.65 1.03 8.40
N LEU A 55 -8.89 2.32 8.19
CA LEU A 55 -8.10 3.14 7.26
C LEU A 55 -6.62 3.26 7.69
N LEU A 56 -6.35 3.38 8.99
CA LEU A 56 -4.98 3.49 9.50
C LEU A 56 -4.20 2.18 9.26
N ALA A 57 -4.85 1.03 9.52
CA ALA A 57 -4.25 -0.27 9.23
C ALA A 57 -3.93 -0.42 7.74
N ARG A 58 -4.84 0.01 6.86
CA ARG A 58 -4.64 0.00 5.41
C ARG A 58 -3.47 0.89 4.98
N ALA A 59 -3.41 2.12 5.47
CA ALA A 59 -2.33 3.05 5.16
C ALA A 59 -0.97 2.52 5.62
N ILE A 60 -0.89 1.99 6.85
CA ILE A 60 0.32 1.34 7.38
C ILE A 60 0.79 0.21 6.46
N GLN A 61 -0.11 -0.67 6.03
CA GLN A 61 0.25 -1.77 5.12
C GLN A 61 0.66 -1.28 3.73
N HIS A 62 0.04 -0.21 3.22
CA HIS A 62 0.40 0.41 1.93
C HIS A 62 1.82 0.99 1.96
N GLU A 63 2.14 1.78 2.97
CA GLU A 63 3.46 2.38 3.09
C GLU A 63 4.53 1.33 3.41
N LEU A 64 4.18 0.27 4.15
CA LEU A 64 5.09 -0.85 4.36
C LEU A 64 5.40 -1.60 3.06
N ASP A 65 4.41 -1.78 2.18
CA ASP A 65 4.63 -2.34 0.85
C ASP A 65 5.65 -1.50 0.07
N HIS A 66 5.54 -0.17 0.10
CA HIS A 66 6.52 0.72 -0.53
C HIS A 66 7.94 0.51 -0.01
N LEU A 67 8.12 0.36 1.31
CA LEU A 67 9.43 0.08 1.91
C LEU A 67 10.01 -1.28 1.49
N ASN A 68 9.16 -2.22 1.10
CA ASN A 68 9.54 -3.54 0.59
C ASN A 68 9.57 -3.61 -0.95
N GLY A 69 9.40 -2.48 -1.64
CA GLY A 69 9.37 -2.43 -3.10
C GLY A 69 8.13 -3.07 -3.74
N VAL A 70 7.07 -3.30 -2.97
CA VAL A 70 5.77 -3.77 -3.46
C VAL A 70 4.89 -2.56 -3.74
N LEU A 71 4.31 -2.47 -4.93
CA LEU A 71 3.50 -1.33 -5.34
C LEU A 71 2.01 -1.69 -5.39
N LEU A 72 1.16 -0.66 -5.41
CA LEU A 72 -0.30 -0.82 -5.59
C LEU A 72 -0.62 -1.72 -6.80
N VAL A 73 0.07 -1.49 -7.92
CA VAL A 73 -0.11 -2.28 -9.16
C VAL A 73 0.27 -3.75 -9.00
N ASP A 74 1.11 -4.10 -8.04
CA ASP A 74 1.50 -5.49 -7.77
C ASP A 74 0.39 -6.26 -7.05
N ARG A 75 -0.36 -5.56 -6.18
CA ARG A 75 -1.50 -6.08 -5.43
C ARG A 75 -2.81 -6.14 -6.23
N MET A 76 -2.88 -5.52 -7.40
CA MET A 76 -4.07 -5.56 -8.27
C MET A 76 -4.34 -6.96 -8.82
N SER A 77 -5.62 -7.28 -9.06
CA SER A 77 -5.98 -8.50 -9.80
C SER A 77 -5.39 -8.47 -11.23
N PRO A 78 -5.01 -9.64 -11.80
CA PRO A 78 -4.43 -9.70 -13.15
C PRO A 78 -5.29 -9.02 -14.22
N VAL A 79 -6.62 -9.19 -14.13
CA VAL A 79 -7.58 -8.55 -15.04
C VAL A 79 -7.47 -7.03 -14.99
N LYS A 80 -7.41 -6.45 -13.78
CA LYS A 80 -7.29 -5.01 -13.59
C LYS A 80 -5.95 -4.47 -14.10
N LYS A 81 -4.85 -5.20 -13.91
CA LYS A 81 -3.53 -4.84 -14.46
C LYS A 81 -3.56 -4.74 -15.99
N VAL A 82 -4.21 -5.69 -16.66
CA VAL A 82 -4.35 -5.67 -18.13
C VAL A 82 -5.13 -4.44 -18.59
N THR A 83 -6.27 -4.14 -17.95
CA THR A 83 -7.09 -2.95 -18.30
C THR A 83 -6.34 -1.64 -18.09
N LEU A 84 -5.51 -1.55 -17.03
CA LEU A 84 -4.77 -0.33 -16.69
C LEU A 84 -3.42 -0.21 -17.40
N GLY A 85 -2.96 -1.26 -18.12
CA GLY A 85 -1.65 -1.30 -18.75
C GLY A 85 -1.39 -0.13 -19.71
N GLY A 86 -2.40 0.33 -20.44
CA GLY A 86 -2.29 1.51 -21.30
C GLY A 86 -2.03 2.81 -20.52
N LYS A 87 -2.74 3.03 -19.41
CA LYS A 87 -2.53 4.18 -18.51
C LYS A 87 -1.14 4.13 -17.88
N LEU A 88 -0.73 2.97 -17.38
CA LEU A 88 0.59 2.75 -16.78
C LEU A 88 1.74 3.04 -17.76
N LYS A 89 1.66 2.54 -18.99
CA LYS A 89 2.66 2.84 -20.03
C LYS A 89 2.76 4.34 -20.33
N ARG A 90 1.63 5.06 -20.32
CA ARG A 90 1.59 6.51 -20.52
C ARG A 90 2.25 7.26 -19.37
N LEU A 91 1.96 6.88 -18.12
CA LEU A 91 2.59 7.42 -16.91
C LEU A 91 4.12 7.27 -16.95
N VAL A 92 4.62 6.08 -17.27
CA VAL A 92 6.07 5.83 -17.42
C VAL A 92 6.68 6.73 -18.50
N LYS A 93 6.00 6.91 -19.64
CA LYS A 93 6.48 7.78 -20.72
C LYS A 93 6.50 9.25 -20.33
N GLN A 94 5.54 9.72 -19.53
CA GLN A 94 5.49 11.09 -19.03
C GLN A 94 6.64 11.38 -18.06
N ASN A 95 6.89 10.49 -17.09
CA ASN A 95 8.02 10.63 -16.17
C ASN A 95 9.38 10.64 -16.89
N LYS A 96 9.56 9.82 -17.94
CA LYS A 96 10.77 9.84 -18.77
C LYS A 96 10.97 11.11 -19.59
N LYS A 97 9.92 11.89 -19.84
CA LYS A 97 10.00 13.17 -20.56
C LYS A 97 10.25 14.37 -19.63
N ALA A 98 10.02 14.19 -18.33
CA ALA A 98 10.21 15.21 -17.31
C ALA A 98 11.61 15.17 -16.67
N LEU A 99 12.41 14.14 -17.02
CA LEU A 99 13.83 14.00 -16.74
C LEU A 99 14.62 14.40 -17.99
#